data_AF-E3RTH5-F1
#
_entry.id   AF-E3RTH5-F1
#
_cell.length_a   1.000
_cell.length_b   1.000
_cell.length_c   1.000
_cell.angle_alpha   90.00
_cell.angle_beta   90.00
_cell.angle_gamma   90.00
#
_symmetry.space_group_name_H-M   'P 1'
#
loop_
_entity.id
_entity.type
_entity.pdbx_description
1 polymer ?
#
loop_
_entity_poly.entity_id
_entity_poly.type
_entity_poly.pdbx_seq_one_letter_code
_entity_poly.pdbx_strand_id
1 'polypeptide(L)'
;MAAGWIVGMGALITVVSVAIGLPNEHWSALDADNLLLHLLNAFSTAAAMLIAGSILFPLGIQSENQLPGAGFAATQRLRNVSALLMMIAIIGCYSALTLRRSYTSWYQLCCFLLAILCVSGNDIYDVIWNRPRDYKDTHEGYSLVANSPVLPPDSREEPNLVDLQIRGDFESRGLRSSMSSVALVILWTAFLSFNFGQRQYPRAEPLLDLKYQNANPLEVVISMYKERTEDVAALISNLESMPQMADAHVTIYLKNSEADEEKVKQETNAQEVIRLPNVGREAETYLNHIVNRWDSLAERTVFLQADVHNPREFYPFFEQYFRVNQTGFLNLGWVGKICNADNCGDRYGWQDETSLFPEIQSRIDHSTRDGFLLSYKGQFVVTAARIRGIDKAIYDDLRQLLVDENSWAHTEPYLQGRQDSMSQPFFGYTMERIWNLLFQCSDMDVAWRCPTLLSGRRPGGSIADCQCFDMRLMDDV
;
A
#
# COMPACT_ATOMS: atom_id res chain seq x y z
N MET A 1 4.48 20.65 5.18
CA MET A 1 4.85 20.03 6.47
C MET A 1 5.77 18.81 6.36
N ALA A 2 5.70 17.98 5.30
CA ALA A 2 6.54 16.78 5.18
C ALA A 2 8.07 17.02 5.14
N ALA A 3 8.55 18.08 4.47
CA ALA A 3 9.99 18.35 4.33
C ALA A 3 10.72 18.64 5.66
N GLY A 4 10.09 19.38 6.58
CA GLY A 4 10.68 19.67 7.90
C GLY A 4 10.79 18.41 8.78
N TRP A 5 9.82 17.51 8.67
CA TRP A 5 9.85 16.21 9.35
C TRP A 5 10.89 15.25 8.75
N ILE A 6 11.14 15.32 7.45
CA ILE A 6 12.18 14.52 6.76
C ILE A 6 13.59 14.95 7.21
N VAL A 7 13.85 16.25 7.29
CA VAL A 7 15.12 16.77 7.83
C VAL A 7 15.27 16.41 9.30
N GLY A 8 14.18 16.50 10.08
CA GLY A 8 14.15 16.10 11.49
C GLY A 8 14.46 14.61 11.71
N MET A 9 13.92 13.72 10.88
CA MET A 9 14.16 12.26 11.00
C MET A 9 15.51 11.84 10.41
N GLY A 10 15.98 12.47 9.34
CA GLY A 10 17.36 12.28 8.86
C GLY A 10 18.37 12.71 9.92
N ALA A 11 18.13 13.84 10.58
CA ALA A 11 18.89 14.28 11.74
C ALA A 11 18.75 13.31 12.91
N LEU A 12 17.56 12.78 13.21
CA LEU A 12 17.34 11.81 14.28
C LEU A 12 18.09 10.49 14.02
N ILE A 13 18.01 9.94 12.80
CA ILE A 13 18.73 8.72 12.41
C ILE A 13 20.24 8.97 12.47
N THR A 14 20.71 10.14 12.04
CA THR A 14 22.13 10.52 12.13
C THR A 14 22.56 10.63 13.60
N VAL A 15 21.78 11.31 14.44
CA VAL A 15 22.03 11.46 15.87
C VAL A 15 21.98 10.12 16.60
N VAL A 16 21.03 9.25 16.28
CA VAL A 16 20.90 7.91 16.84
C VAL A 16 22.05 7.01 16.37
N SER A 17 22.44 7.10 15.10
CA SER A 17 23.60 6.35 14.56
C SER A 17 24.92 6.80 15.19
N VAL A 18 25.07 8.11 15.43
CA VAL A 18 26.22 8.71 16.13
C VAL A 18 26.20 8.36 17.62
N ALA A 19 25.04 8.35 18.26
CA ALA A 19 24.90 8.02 19.68
C ALA A 19 25.07 6.52 19.98
N ILE A 20 24.69 5.64 19.05
CA ILE A 20 24.76 4.18 19.19
C ILE A 20 26.16 3.64 18.83
N GLY A 21 27.01 4.42 18.14
CA GLY A 21 28.39 4.03 17.86
C GLY A 21 29.38 5.19 17.94
N LEU A 22 30.04 5.38 19.09
CA LEU A 22 31.50 5.17 19.25
C LEU A 22 32.03 5.62 20.64
N PRO A 23 33.18 5.06 21.09
CA PRO A 23 33.91 5.46 22.30
C PRO A 23 34.61 6.82 22.11
N ASN A 24 34.80 7.55 23.21
CA ASN A 24 35.41 8.89 23.20
C ASN A 24 36.92 8.92 22.88
N GLU A 25 37.58 7.78 22.64
CA GLU A 25 39.04 7.77 22.39
C GLU A 25 39.46 7.69 20.92
N HIS A 26 38.53 7.56 19.96
CA HIS A 26 38.84 7.65 18.53
C HIS A 26 37.87 8.58 17.80
N TRP A 27 37.98 9.89 18.08
CA TRP A 27 37.45 10.92 17.17
C TRP A 27 38.17 10.96 15.81
N SER A 28 39.19 10.11 15.60
CA SER A 28 39.85 9.88 14.30
C SER A 28 39.16 8.86 13.40
N ALA A 29 38.04 8.24 13.82
CA ALA A 29 37.35 7.18 13.07
C ALA A 29 35.90 7.53 12.65
N LEU A 30 35.54 8.81 12.62
CA LEU A 30 34.85 9.29 11.42
C LEU A 30 35.94 9.40 10.38
N ASP A 31 36.21 8.28 9.70
CA ASP A 31 37.03 8.30 8.51
C ASP A 31 36.35 9.29 7.55
N ALA A 32 36.89 10.50 7.46
CA ALA A 32 36.32 11.59 6.67
C ALA A 32 36.10 11.12 5.21
N ASP A 33 36.92 10.16 4.79
CA ASP A 33 36.89 9.48 3.51
C ASP A 33 35.58 8.69 3.27
N ASN A 34 34.91 8.23 4.34
CA ASN A 34 33.67 7.46 4.26
C ASN A 34 32.41 8.24 4.69
N LEU A 35 32.56 9.44 5.27
CA LEU A 35 31.45 10.32 5.64
C LEU A 35 30.57 10.65 4.42
N LEU A 36 31.21 10.93 3.29
CA LEU A 36 30.52 11.20 2.03
C LEU A 36 29.68 9.99 1.58
N LEU A 37 30.21 8.78 1.71
CA LEU A 37 29.52 7.54 1.34
C LEU A 37 28.31 7.27 2.26
N HIS A 38 28.46 7.52 3.57
CA HIS A 38 27.35 7.40 4.52
C HIS A 38 26.25 8.43 4.28
N LEU A 39 26.63 9.69 3.99
CA LEU A 39 25.68 10.73 3.60
C LEU A 39 25.00 10.37 2.27
N LEU A 40 25.75 9.92 1.27
CA LEU A 40 25.21 9.50 -0.02
C LEU A 40 24.24 8.31 0.13
N ASN A 41 24.56 7.33 0.97
CA ASN A 41 23.66 6.23 1.30
C ASN A 41 22.41 6.69 2.04
N ALA A 42 22.53 7.63 2.98
CA ALA A 42 21.38 8.18 3.69
C ALA A 42 20.46 8.96 2.73
N PHE A 43 21.04 9.78 1.84
CA PHE A 43 20.29 10.48 0.79
C PHE A 43 19.69 9.53 -0.24
N SER A 44 20.43 8.50 -0.68
CA SER A 44 19.94 7.48 -1.60
C SER A 44 18.81 6.66 -0.97
N THR A 45 18.92 6.32 0.32
CA THR A 45 17.87 5.63 1.08
C THR A 45 16.63 6.51 1.22
N ALA A 46 16.80 7.79 1.56
CA ALA A 46 15.70 8.76 1.65
C ALA A 46 15.03 8.97 0.28
N ALA A 47 15.81 9.06 -0.81
CA ALA A 47 15.29 9.18 -2.17
C ALA A 47 14.56 7.90 -2.62
N ALA A 48 15.11 6.71 -2.30
CA ALA A 48 14.46 5.43 -2.60
C ALA A 48 13.13 5.28 -1.84
N MET A 49 13.06 5.74 -0.58
CA MET A 49 11.81 5.81 0.18
C MET A 49 10.79 6.75 -0.46
N LEU A 50 11.22 7.89 -1.00
CA LEU A 50 10.35 8.84 -1.69
C LEU A 50 9.82 8.28 -3.02
N ILE A 51 10.59 7.42 -3.69
CA ILE A 51 10.26 6.86 -5.02
C ILE A 51 9.60 5.48 -4.92
N ALA A 52 9.40 4.95 -3.70
CA ALA A 52 8.91 3.57 -3.45
C ALA A 52 9.77 2.47 -4.11
N GLY A 53 11.08 2.69 -4.19
CA GLY A 53 12.05 1.76 -4.76
C GLY A 53 12.62 0.76 -3.73
N SER A 54 13.10 -0.38 -4.21
CA SER A 54 13.83 -1.37 -3.40
C SER A 54 15.17 -0.80 -2.93
N ILE A 55 15.55 -1.07 -1.67
CA ILE A 55 16.81 -0.59 -1.09
C ILE A 55 17.84 -1.73 -1.16
N LEU A 56 18.98 -1.47 -1.82
CA LEU A 56 20.15 -2.34 -1.78
C LEU A 56 21.19 -1.69 -0.88
N PHE A 57 21.61 -2.40 0.16
CA PHE A 57 22.69 -1.96 1.02
C PHE A 57 23.99 -2.63 0.61
N PRO A 58 25.07 -1.87 0.33
CA PRO A 58 26.39 -2.44 0.25
C PRO A 58 26.82 -2.85 1.67
N LEU A 59 26.82 -4.16 1.94
CA LEU A 59 27.63 -4.70 3.02
C LEU A 59 29.07 -4.57 2.54
N GLY A 60 29.86 -3.72 3.19
CA GLY A 60 31.25 -3.49 2.81
C GLY A 60 31.99 -4.82 2.68
N ILE A 61 32.46 -5.12 1.45
CA ILE A 61 33.38 -6.22 1.20
C ILE A 61 34.72 -5.73 1.77
N GLN A 62 35.04 -6.13 3.00
CA GLN A 62 36.36 -5.86 3.53
C GLN A 62 37.37 -6.72 2.78
N SER A 63 38.40 -6.05 2.24
CA SER A 63 39.54 -6.64 1.55
C SER A 63 40.13 -7.79 2.39
N GLU A 64 40.24 -8.98 1.77
CA GLU A 64 40.69 -10.26 2.34
C GLU A 64 42.11 -10.26 2.96
N ASN A 65 42.79 -9.12 3.04
CA ASN A 65 44.22 -9.07 3.35
C ASN A 65 44.59 -8.94 4.84
N GLN A 66 43.64 -9.04 5.77
CA GLN A 66 43.94 -9.14 7.20
C GLN A 66 43.28 -10.39 7.76
N LEU A 67 44.06 -11.44 8.10
CA LEU A 67 43.56 -12.61 8.83
C LEU A 67 43.02 -12.14 10.19
N PRO A 68 41.70 -12.10 10.42
CA PRO A 68 41.16 -11.75 11.72
C PRO A 68 41.10 -13.03 12.56
N GLY A 69 41.39 -12.92 13.86
CA GLY A 69 41.01 -13.99 14.79
C GLY A 69 39.50 -14.26 14.68
N ALA A 70 39.09 -15.54 14.71
CA ALA A 70 37.71 -15.98 14.46
C ALA A 70 36.64 -15.19 15.24
N GLY A 71 36.96 -14.74 16.46
CA GLY A 71 36.05 -13.93 17.29
C GLY A 71 35.75 -12.52 16.76
N PHE A 72 36.67 -11.90 16.01
CA PHE A 72 36.46 -10.56 15.45
C PHE A 72 35.46 -10.58 14.29
N ALA A 73 35.51 -11.64 13.47
CA ALA A 73 34.59 -11.84 12.36
C ALA A 73 33.14 -12.06 12.83
N ALA A 74 32.92 -12.88 13.87
CA ALA A 74 31.60 -13.13 14.44
C ALA A 74 30.99 -11.84 15.05
N THR A 75 31.79 -11.08 15.79
CA THR A 75 31.35 -9.80 16.39
C THR A 75 30.96 -8.78 15.32
N GLN A 76 31.72 -8.71 14.21
CA GLN A 76 31.41 -7.81 13.10
C GLN A 76 30.12 -8.20 12.36
N ARG A 77 29.89 -9.51 12.14
CA ARG A 77 28.64 -10.01 11.54
C ARG A 77 27.41 -9.70 12.39
N LEU A 78 27.51 -9.90 13.71
CA LEU A 78 26.44 -9.53 14.65
C LEU A 78 26.13 -8.03 14.60
N ARG A 79 27.16 -7.19 14.50
CA ARG A 79 26.99 -5.74 14.34
C ARG A 79 26.26 -5.39 13.04
N ASN A 80 26.62 -6.04 11.93
CA ASN A 80 25.95 -5.84 10.63
C ASN A 80 24.49 -6.29 10.66
N VAL A 81 24.20 -7.45 11.25
CA VAL A 81 22.82 -7.95 11.42
C VAL A 81 22.00 -7.01 12.30
N SER A 82 22.58 -6.51 13.39
CA SER A 82 21.91 -5.57 14.29
C SER A 82 21.60 -4.24 13.59
N ALA A 83 22.55 -3.71 12.80
CA ALA A 83 22.34 -2.52 11.99
C ALA A 83 21.24 -2.71 10.95
N LEU A 84 21.22 -3.86 10.27
CA LEU A 84 20.17 -4.21 9.31
C LEU A 84 18.79 -4.30 9.98
N LEU A 85 18.68 -4.98 11.12
CA LEU A 85 17.42 -5.09 11.88
C LEU A 85 16.93 -3.73 12.37
N MET A 86 17.83 -2.85 12.84
CA MET A 86 17.49 -1.51 13.28
C MET A 86 16.98 -0.66 12.13
N MET A 87 17.69 -0.68 11.00
CA MET A 87 17.25 0.03 9.79
C MET A 87 15.88 -0.48 9.35
N ILE A 88 15.68 -1.79 9.18
CA ILE A 88 14.39 -2.34 8.77
C ILE A 88 13.25 -1.91 9.70
N ALA A 89 13.47 -1.89 11.02
CA ALA A 89 12.46 -1.43 11.95
C ALA A 89 12.17 0.08 11.80
N ILE A 90 13.19 0.92 11.61
CA ILE A 90 13.03 2.36 11.36
C ILE A 90 12.29 2.61 10.04
N ILE A 91 12.71 1.95 8.96
CA ILE A 91 12.08 2.05 7.63
C ILE A 91 10.63 1.56 7.70
N GLY A 92 10.40 0.44 8.39
CA GLY A 92 9.08 -0.13 8.58
C GLY A 92 8.15 0.79 9.38
N CYS A 93 8.65 1.37 10.47
CA CYS A 93 7.92 2.39 11.25
C CYS A 93 7.62 3.61 10.41
N TYR A 94 8.62 4.15 9.69
CA TYR A 94 8.44 5.30 8.81
C TYR A 94 7.38 4.99 7.76
N SER A 95 7.53 3.91 7.00
CA SER A 95 6.56 3.51 5.98
C SER A 95 5.16 3.37 6.58
N ALA A 96 5.00 2.66 7.70
CA ALA A 96 3.70 2.47 8.34
C ALA A 96 3.06 3.77 8.87
N LEU A 97 3.87 4.80 9.16
CA LEU A 97 3.42 6.11 9.63
C LEU A 97 3.22 7.13 8.50
N THR A 98 4.00 7.07 7.42
CA THR A 98 4.06 8.13 6.39
C THR A 98 3.63 7.67 5.00
N LEU A 99 4.05 6.48 4.57
CA LEU A 99 3.83 5.97 3.19
C LEU A 99 2.68 4.95 3.10
N ARG A 100 1.96 4.74 4.20
CA ARG A 100 0.89 3.74 4.42
C ARG A 100 1.44 2.38 4.90
N ARG A 101 0.55 1.59 5.52
CA ARG A 101 0.85 0.27 6.11
C ARG A 101 1.61 -0.61 5.11
N SER A 102 2.69 -1.26 5.56
CA SER A 102 3.48 -2.13 4.69
C SER A 102 2.67 -3.36 4.28
N TYR A 103 2.88 -3.85 3.05
CA TYR A 103 2.25 -5.08 2.54
C TYR A 103 2.83 -6.36 3.16
N THR A 104 3.72 -6.25 4.15
CA THR A 104 4.38 -7.40 4.79
C THR A 104 3.37 -8.30 5.49
N SER A 105 3.33 -9.60 5.13
CA SER A 105 2.54 -10.60 5.84
C SER A 105 3.28 -11.15 7.07
N TRP A 106 2.54 -11.77 8.01
CA TRP A 106 3.15 -12.49 9.14
C TRP A 106 4.09 -13.60 8.66
N TYR A 107 3.78 -14.27 7.54
CA TYR A 107 4.67 -15.28 6.94
C TYR A 107 5.98 -14.68 6.42
N GLN A 108 5.92 -13.55 5.71
CA GLN A 108 7.12 -12.87 5.23
C GLN A 108 8.00 -12.41 6.39
N LEU A 109 7.40 -11.90 7.46
CA LEU A 109 8.10 -11.55 8.69
C LEU A 109 8.74 -12.79 9.34
N CYS A 110 7.99 -13.89 9.51
CA CYS A 110 8.52 -15.13 10.08
C CYS A 110 9.68 -15.71 9.25
N CYS A 111 9.54 -15.77 7.92
CA CYS A 111 10.60 -16.22 7.03
C CYS A 111 11.83 -15.31 7.12
N PHE A 112 11.64 -13.99 7.20
CA PHE A 112 12.73 -13.05 7.40
C PHE A 112 13.46 -13.29 8.73
N LEU A 113 12.73 -13.41 9.84
CA LEU A 113 13.32 -13.68 11.16
C LEU A 113 14.05 -15.04 11.19
N LEU A 114 13.47 -16.07 10.56
CA LEU A 114 14.10 -17.38 10.42
C LEU A 114 15.41 -17.30 9.63
N ALA A 115 15.42 -16.57 8.51
CA ALA A 115 16.62 -16.37 7.71
C ALA A 115 17.72 -15.66 8.51
N ILE A 116 17.37 -14.65 9.31
CA ILE A 116 18.31 -13.98 10.21
C ILE A 116 18.87 -14.96 11.24
N LEU A 117 18.03 -15.79 11.87
CA LEU A 117 18.48 -16.81 12.83
C LEU A 117 19.40 -17.85 12.18
N CYS A 118 19.14 -18.27 10.94
CA CYS A 118 20.01 -19.20 10.22
C CYS A 118 21.38 -18.61 9.89
N VAL A 119 21.42 -17.31 9.53
CA VAL A 119 22.67 -16.63 9.16
C VAL A 119 23.51 -16.29 10.38
N SER A 120 22.90 -15.83 11.47
CA SER A 120 23.61 -15.37 12.66
C SER A 120 23.65 -16.38 13.80
N GLY A 121 22.93 -17.50 13.71
CA GLY A 121 22.75 -18.44 14.82
C GLY A 121 24.05 -18.99 15.39
N ASN A 122 25.00 -19.37 14.52
CA ASN A 122 26.32 -19.83 14.95
C ASN A 122 27.13 -18.71 15.60
N ASP A 123 27.13 -17.51 15.03
CA ASP A 123 27.85 -16.35 15.57
C ASP A 123 27.26 -15.92 16.93
N ILE A 124 25.94 -15.96 17.09
CA ILE A 124 25.23 -15.71 18.35
C ILE A 124 25.62 -16.77 19.38
N TYR A 125 25.59 -18.05 19.00
CA TYR A 125 25.96 -19.16 19.87
C TYR A 125 27.41 -19.03 20.35
N ASP A 126 28.34 -18.70 19.46
CA ASP A 126 29.75 -18.55 19.80
C ASP A 126 29.99 -17.36 20.75
N VAL A 127 29.34 -16.22 20.52
CA VAL A 127 29.51 -15.03 21.37
C VAL A 127 28.86 -15.18 22.74
N ILE A 128 27.70 -15.83 22.82
CA ILE A 128 26.97 -16.00 24.10
C ILE A 128 27.52 -17.19 24.88
N TRP A 129 27.78 -18.31 24.22
CA TRP A 129 28.04 -19.60 24.85
C TRP A 129 29.51 -19.99 24.84
N ASN A 130 30.23 -19.68 23.75
CA ASN A 130 31.68 -19.87 23.65
C ASN A 130 32.47 -18.62 24.05
N ARG A 131 31.91 -17.73 24.89
CA ARG A 131 32.75 -16.80 25.65
C ARG A 131 33.85 -17.65 26.27
N PRO A 132 35.13 -17.45 25.92
CA PRO A 132 36.20 -18.18 26.56
C PRO A 132 35.95 -17.96 28.04
N ARG A 133 35.65 -19.04 28.77
CA ARG A 133 35.80 -19.01 30.22
C ARG A 133 37.20 -18.51 30.38
N ASP A 134 37.32 -17.25 30.79
CA ASP A 134 38.57 -16.55 30.99
C ASP A 134 39.45 -17.58 31.67
N TYR A 135 40.38 -18.13 30.88
CA TYR A 135 41.27 -19.15 31.36
C TYR A 135 42.09 -18.31 32.32
N LYS A 136 41.69 -18.32 33.60
CA LYS A 136 42.41 -17.65 34.66
C LYS A 136 43.83 -18.14 34.47
N ASP A 137 44.64 -17.27 33.88
CA ASP A 137 46.04 -17.51 33.69
C ASP A 137 46.62 -17.38 35.09
N THR A 138 46.46 -18.44 35.89
CA THR A 138 47.14 -18.65 37.16
C THR A 138 48.60 -19.04 36.93
N HIS A 139 49.21 -18.50 35.88
CA HIS A 139 50.65 -18.43 35.79
C HIS A 139 51.05 -16.95 35.87
N GLU A 140 51.17 -16.49 37.11
CA GLU A 140 52.26 -15.61 37.53
C GLU A 140 53.58 -16.20 37.03
N GLY A 141 53.90 -15.98 35.76
CA GLY A 141 55.22 -16.18 35.21
C GLY A 141 56.05 -14.97 35.60
N TYR A 142 56.81 -15.11 36.68
CA TYR A 142 57.87 -14.18 37.08
C TYR A 142 58.69 -13.77 35.85
N SER A 143 58.67 -12.49 35.47
CA SER A 143 59.67 -11.96 34.55
C SER A 143 60.99 -11.82 35.32
N LEU A 144 62.04 -12.46 34.81
CA LEU A 144 63.40 -12.30 35.32
C LEU A 144 63.85 -10.87 35.04
N VAL A 145 63.84 -10.04 36.09
CA VAL A 145 64.51 -8.75 36.13
C VAL A 145 66.01 -9.01 35.95
N ALA A 146 66.56 -8.60 34.81
CA ALA A 146 68.00 -8.53 34.61
C ALA A 146 68.57 -7.41 35.50
N ASN A 147 69.35 -7.81 36.51
CA ASN A 147 69.99 -6.91 37.45
C ASN A 147 71.28 -6.28 36.89
N SER A 148 71.26 -4.94 36.77
CA SER A 148 72.29 -3.96 37.23
C SER A 148 73.65 -3.86 36.50
N PRO A 149 74.41 -2.71 36.58
CA PRO A 149 74.48 -1.80 37.75
C PRO A 149 74.64 -0.26 37.53
N VAL A 150 74.18 0.52 38.56
CA VAL A 150 74.88 1.67 39.24
C VAL A 150 74.95 3.02 38.47
N LEU A 151 74.55 4.24 38.91
CA LEU A 151 74.26 4.99 40.18
C LEU A 151 73.61 6.38 39.79
N PRO A 152 73.25 7.36 40.68
CA PRO A 152 72.24 7.40 41.73
C PRO A 152 71.41 8.75 41.69
N PRO A 153 70.79 9.25 42.78
CA PRO A 153 69.35 9.47 42.87
C PRO A 153 68.93 10.94 42.71
N ASP A 154 67.76 11.22 42.13
CA ASP A 154 66.92 12.27 42.72
C ASP A 154 65.45 12.25 42.28
N SER A 155 64.61 12.42 43.30
CA SER A 155 63.28 13.02 43.30
C SER A 155 62.04 12.27 42.74
N ARG A 156 61.19 11.96 43.73
CA ARG A 156 59.71 12.06 43.76
C ARG A 156 58.90 10.95 43.07
N GLU A 157 58.42 10.05 43.93
CA GLU A 157 57.21 9.25 43.74
C GLU A 157 56.00 10.17 43.55
N GLU A 158 55.42 10.18 42.35
CA GLU A 158 54.00 10.45 42.14
C GLU A 158 53.26 9.10 42.05
N PRO A 159 52.12 8.93 42.74
CA PRO A 159 51.33 7.72 42.61
C PRO A 159 50.68 7.68 41.21
N ASN A 160 51.00 6.62 40.46
CA ASN A 160 50.50 6.34 39.11
C ASN A 160 48.97 6.49 39.00
N LEU A 161 48.55 7.60 38.39
CA LEU A 161 47.18 7.91 37.97
C LEU A 161 46.76 7.16 36.69
N VAL A 162 47.39 6.01 36.38
CA VAL A 162 47.14 5.25 35.13
C VAL A 162 46.28 4.02 35.40
N ASP A 163 46.23 3.53 36.65
CA ASP A 163 45.53 2.28 36.97
C ASP A 163 44.03 2.45 37.30
N LEU A 164 43.56 3.71 37.43
CA LEU A 164 42.15 4.04 37.62
C LEU A 164 41.39 4.27 36.30
N GLN A 165 42.09 4.42 35.18
CA GLN A 165 41.46 4.71 33.88
C GLN A 165 40.97 3.45 33.16
N ILE A 166 41.60 2.30 33.40
CA ILE A 166 41.24 1.01 32.77
C ILE A 166 39.96 0.41 33.38
N ARG A 167 39.64 0.75 34.65
CA ARG A 167 38.45 0.23 35.33
C ARG A 167 37.15 0.94 34.92
N GLY A 168 37.22 2.19 34.48
CA GLY A 168 36.05 2.97 34.03
C GLY A 168 35.51 2.56 32.65
N ASP A 169 36.34 1.97 31.80
CA ASP A 169 35.97 1.61 30.42
C ASP A 169 35.21 0.29 30.29
N PHE A 170 35.31 -0.59 31.29
CA PHE A 170 34.56 -1.85 31.29
C PHE A 170 33.10 -1.66 31.74
N GLU A 171 32.81 -0.76 32.69
CA GLU A 171 31.44 -0.48 33.12
C GLU A 171 30.62 0.29 32.07
N SER A 172 31.27 1.18 31.31
CA SER A 172 30.59 1.97 30.27
C SER A 172 30.18 1.15 29.04
N ARG A 173 30.94 0.10 28.69
CA ARG A 173 30.61 -0.82 27.58
C ARG A 173 29.40 -1.70 27.87
N GLY A 174 29.25 -2.16 29.12
CA GLY A 174 28.11 -2.98 29.55
C GLY A 174 26.78 -2.23 29.48
N LEU A 175 26.75 -0.98 29.96
CA LEU A 175 25.55 -0.14 29.92
C LEU A 175 25.12 0.24 28.49
N ARG A 176 26.08 0.60 27.62
CA ARG A 176 25.78 0.99 26.23
C ARG A 176 25.23 -0.15 25.38
N SER A 177 25.73 -1.38 25.57
CA SER A 177 25.20 -2.55 24.87
C SER A 177 23.75 -2.87 25.26
N SER A 178 23.36 -2.58 26.51
CA SER A 178 21.99 -2.76 27.00
C SER A 178 21.02 -1.79 26.33
N MET A 179 21.40 -0.51 26.21
CA MET A 179 20.52 0.51 25.61
C MET A 179 20.21 0.26 24.13
N SER A 180 21.20 -0.16 23.33
CA SER A 180 20.97 -0.47 21.91
C SER A 180 20.02 -1.64 21.71
N SER A 181 20.09 -2.65 22.59
CA SER A 181 19.19 -3.80 22.57
C SER A 181 17.76 -3.40 22.93
N VAL A 182 17.59 -2.56 23.95
CA VAL A 182 16.27 -2.01 24.34
C VAL A 182 15.67 -1.17 23.21
N ALA A 183 16.46 -0.29 22.59
CA ALA A 183 16.00 0.53 21.46
C ALA A 183 15.54 -0.33 20.27
N LEU A 184 16.28 -1.40 19.96
CA LEU A 184 15.91 -2.34 18.90
C LEU A 184 14.57 -3.03 19.20
N VAL A 185 14.38 -3.51 20.43
CA VAL A 185 13.12 -4.15 20.86
C VAL A 185 11.95 -3.16 20.78
N ILE A 186 12.14 -1.91 21.23
CA ILE A 186 11.11 -0.86 21.14
C ILE A 186 10.75 -0.58 19.68
N LEU A 187 11.75 -0.41 18.81
CA LEU A 187 11.55 -0.13 17.39
C LEU A 187 10.81 -1.28 16.69
N TRP A 188 11.17 -2.53 16.95
CA TRP A 188 10.47 -3.68 16.40
C TRP A 188 9.05 -3.80 16.96
N THR A 189 8.85 -3.56 18.25
CA THR A 189 7.51 -3.57 18.86
C THR A 189 6.63 -2.49 18.23
N ALA A 190 7.16 -1.28 18.04
CA ALA A 190 6.49 -0.19 17.35
C ALA A 190 6.18 -0.56 15.89
N PHE A 191 7.14 -1.11 15.14
CA PHE A 191 6.93 -1.54 13.77
C PHE A 191 5.83 -2.60 13.68
N LEU A 192 5.89 -3.64 14.52
CA LEU A 192 4.90 -4.70 14.53
C LEU A 192 3.52 -4.17 14.93
N SER A 193 3.46 -3.28 15.92
CA SER A 193 2.20 -2.64 16.32
C SER A 193 1.62 -1.76 15.21
N PHE A 194 2.42 -0.93 14.55
CA PHE A 194 1.94 -0.08 13.46
C PHE A 194 1.60 -0.84 12.19
N ASN A 195 2.32 -1.91 11.89
CA ASN A 195 2.15 -2.69 10.67
C ASN A 195 1.12 -3.82 10.82
N PHE A 196 0.98 -4.43 11.99
CA PHE A 196 0.05 -5.54 12.23
C PHE A 196 -1.10 -5.19 13.18
N GLY A 197 -1.01 -4.12 13.96
CA GLY A 197 -2.12 -3.62 14.77
C GLY A 197 -3.30 -3.16 13.91
N GLN A 198 -4.52 -3.52 14.30
CA GLN A 198 -5.73 -3.02 13.66
C GLN A 198 -5.85 -1.51 13.92
N ARG A 199 -5.56 -0.68 12.92
CA ARG A 199 -6.02 0.70 12.93
C ARG A 199 -7.49 0.68 12.53
N GLN A 200 -8.36 1.05 13.45
CA GLN A 200 -9.74 1.35 13.12
C GLN A 200 -9.72 2.69 12.39
N TYR A 201 -9.78 2.65 11.06
CA TYR A 201 -10.19 3.83 10.31
C TYR A 201 -11.69 4.00 10.54
N PRO A 202 -12.18 5.23 10.80
CA PRO A 202 -13.61 5.45 10.92
C PRO A 202 -14.26 5.02 9.61
N ARG A 203 -14.97 3.88 9.65
CA ARG A 203 -15.81 3.42 8.54
C ARG A 203 -17.03 4.31 8.54
N ALA A 204 -17.18 5.10 7.49
CA ALA A 204 -18.42 5.80 7.28
C ALA A 204 -19.51 4.77 7.01
N GLU A 205 -20.60 4.88 7.74
CA GLU A 205 -21.78 4.08 7.48
C GLU A 205 -22.38 4.50 6.14
N PRO A 206 -22.71 3.55 5.24
CA PRO A 206 -23.33 3.89 3.99
C PRO A 206 -24.77 4.33 4.22
N LEU A 207 -25.17 5.41 3.55
CA LEU A 207 -26.56 5.78 3.31
C LEU A 207 -27.16 4.78 2.32
N LEU A 208 -28.18 4.04 2.74
CA LEU A 208 -28.81 3.00 1.94
C LEU A 208 -30.33 3.24 1.84
N ASP A 209 -30.89 3.19 0.63
CA ASP A 209 -32.35 3.13 0.44
C ASP A 209 -32.84 1.69 0.68
N LEU A 210 -33.01 1.36 1.96
CA LEU A 210 -33.51 0.07 2.41
C LEU A 210 -35.02 -0.11 2.18
N LYS A 211 -35.73 0.92 1.68
CA LYS A 211 -37.17 0.84 1.39
C LYS A 211 -37.43 0.39 -0.04
N TYR A 212 -36.46 0.57 -0.94
CA TYR A 212 -36.56 0.11 -2.31
C TYR A 212 -36.66 -1.42 -2.37
N GLN A 213 -37.62 -1.90 -3.15
CA GLN A 213 -37.82 -3.32 -3.44
C GLN A 213 -38.10 -3.47 -4.94
N ASN A 214 -37.35 -4.35 -5.60
CA ASN A 214 -37.59 -4.72 -6.99
C ASN A 214 -37.58 -6.24 -7.12
N ALA A 215 -38.33 -6.76 -8.10
CA ALA A 215 -38.44 -8.17 -8.40
C ALA A 215 -37.23 -8.72 -9.17
N ASN A 216 -36.46 -7.87 -9.87
CA ASN A 216 -35.25 -8.31 -10.57
C ASN A 216 -34.05 -8.37 -9.60
N PRO A 217 -33.55 -9.55 -9.24
CA PRO A 217 -32.47 -9.68 -8.25
C PRO A 217 -31.10 -9.28 -8.80
N LEU A 218 -30.86 -9.45 -10.11
CA LEU A 218 -29.52 -9.32 -10.68
C LEU A 218 -29.59 -8.93 -12.17
N GLU A 219 -28.91 -7.86 -12.52
CA GLU A 219 -28.75 -7.40 -13.90
C GLU A 219 -27.27 -7.21 -14.26
N VAL A 220 -26.91 -7.53 -15.50
CA VAL A 220 -25.63 -7.18 -16.12
C VAL A 220 -25.89 -6.10 -17.17
N VAL A 221 -25.27 -4.94 -16.98
CA VAL A 221 -25.35 -3.80 -17.90
C VAL A 221 -24.04 -3.69 -18.67
N ILE A 222 -24.11 -3.86 -19.99
CA ILE A 222 -22.94 -3.85 -20.87
C ILE A 222 -22.96 -2.60 -21.75
N SER A 223 -21.89 -1.80 -21.71
CA SER A 223 -21.67 -0.73 -22.68
C SER A 223 -20.93 -1.28 -23.91
N MET A 224 -21.57 -1.22 -25.08
CA MET A 224 -21.05 -1.74 -26.35
C MET A 224 -21.03 -0.65 -27.41
N TYR A 225 -19.94 -0.58 -28.18
CA TYR A 225 -19.81 0.26 -29.36
C TYR A 225 -19.57 -0.59 -30.63
N LYS A 226 -18.32 -1.01 -30.87
CA LYS A 226 -17.89 -1.71 -32.10
C LYS A 226 -17.21 -3.05 -31.81
N GLU A 227 -17.30 -3.53 -30.59
CA GLU A 227 -16.86 -4.86 -30.19
C GLU A 227 -17.61 -5.92 -31.01
N ARG A 228 -16.95 -7.06 -31.24
CA ARG A 228 -17.56 -8.15 -32.02
C ARG A 228 -18.61 -8.83 -31.17
N THR A 229 -19.78 -9.10 -31.72
CA THR A 229 -20.89 -9.77 -31.01
C THR A 229 -20.50 -11.14 -30.48
N GLU A 230 -19.60 -11.86 -31.16
CA GLU A 230 -19.02 -13.12 -30.68
C GLU A 230 -18.22 -12.98 -29.37
N ASP A 231 -17.47 -11.88 -29.20
CA ASP A 231 -16.70 -11.62 -27.98
C ASP A 231 -17.64 -11.27 -26.83
N VAL A 232 -18.68 -10.49 -27.11
CA VAL A 232 -19.72 -10.13 -26.12
C VAL A 232 -20.54 -11.36 -25.71
N ALA A 233 -20.90 -12.23 -26.66
CA ALA A 233 -21.56 -13.50 -26.37
C ALA A 233 -20.68 -14.39 -25.49
N ALA A 234 -19.37 -14.46 -25.76
CA ALA A 234 -18.43 -15.20 -24.92
C ALA A 234 -18.31 -14.62 -23.51
N LEU A 235 -18.31 -13.28 -23.37
CA LEU A 235 -18.37 -12.60 -22.07
C LEU A 235 -19.62 -13.01 -21.29
N ILE A 236 -20.80 -12.91 -21.91
CA ILE A 236 -22.08 -13.28 -21.30
C ILE A 236 -22.06 -14.75 -20.87
N SER A 237 -21.65 -15.65 -21.77
CA SER A 237 -21.58 -17.08 -21.48
C SER A 237 -20.62 -17.42 -20.33
N ASN A 238 -19.47 -16.74 -20.25
CA ASN A 238 -18.54 -16.92 -19.14
C ASN A 238 -19.14 -16.46 -17.81
N LEU A 239 -19.90 -15.36 -17.80
CA LEU A 239 -20.61 -14.90 -16.61
C LEU A 239 -21.69 -15.91 -16.21
N GLU A 240 -22.56 -16.31 -17.15
CA GLU A 240 -23.65 -17.27 -16.92
C GLU A 240 -23.14 -18.64 -16.44
N SER A 241 -21.91 -19.03 -16.80
CA SER A 241 -21.29 -20.25 -16.30
C SER A 241 -21.03 -20.25 -14.78
N MET A 242 -21.04 -19.08 -14.15
CA MET A 242 -20.92 -18.93 -12.70
C MET A 242 -22.31 -19.12 -12.05
N PRO A 243 -22.48 -20.04 -11.08
CA PRO A 243 -23.79 -20.34 -10.50
C PRO A 243 -24.54 -19.12 -9.93
N GLN A 244 -23.79 -18.13 -9.42
CA GLN A 244 -24.34 -16.89 -8.86
C GLN A 244 -24.81 -15.86 -9.89
N MET A 245 -24.60 -16.13 -11.19
CA MET A 245 -24.95 -15.26 -12.32
C MET A 245 -25.92 -15.93 -13.30
N ALA A 246 -26.27 -17.20 -13.10
CA ALA A 246 -27.01 -18.01 -14.07
C ALA A 246 -28.36 -17.41 -14.47
N ASP A 247 -29.01 -16.70 -13.55
CA ASP A 247 -30.33 -16.05 -13.76
C ASP A 247 -30.22 -14.53 -14.00
N ALA A 248 -29.02 -14.00 -14.27
CA ALA A 248 -28.81 -12.58 -14.45
C ALA A 248 -29.46 -12.06 -15.74
N HIS A 249 -30.22 -10.96 -15.64
CA HIS A 249 -30.76 -10.28 -16.82
C HIS A 249 -29.66 -9.45 -17.48
N VAL A 250 -29.42 -9.62 -18.77
CA VAL A 250 -28.41 -8.87 -19.54
C VAL A 250 -29.06 -7.78 -20.38
N THR A 251 -28.63 -6.55 -20.14
CA THR A 251 -29.00 -5.35 -20.90
C THR A 251 -27.76 -4.78 -21.58
N ILE A 252 -27.75 -4.72 -22.91
CA ILE A 252 -26.68 -4.11 -23.70
C ILE A 252 -27.11 -2.71 -24.14
N TYR A 253 -26.30 -1.71 -23.86
CA TYR A 253 -26.44 -0.39 -24.47
C TYR A 253 -25.51 -0.28 -25.67
N LEU A 254 -26.09 -0.12 -26.86
CA LEU A 254 -25.38 -0.09 -28.14
C LEU A 254 -25.17 1.35 -28.62
N LYS A 255 -23.91 1.80 -28.65
CA LYS A 255 -23.54 3.17 -29.06
C LYS A 255 -23.20 3.30 -30.55
N ASN A 256 -23.13 2.21 -31.29
CA ASN A 256 -22.90 2.27 -32.74
C ASN A 256 -24.22 2.52 -33.48
N SER A 257 -24.36 3.72 -34.05
CA SER A 257 -25.55 4.13 -34.79
C SER A 257 -25.83 3.33 -36.06
N GLU A 258 -24.84 2.59 -36.57
CA GLU A 258 -24.97 1.77 -37.79
C GLU A 258 -25.31 0.31 -37.49
N ALA A 259 -25.19 -0.12 -36.23
CA ALA A 259 -25.47 -1.50 -35.85
C ALA A 259 -26.97 -1.75 -35.71
N ASP A 260 -27.39 -2.99 -35.95
CA ASP A 260 -28.78 -3.46 -35.80
C ASP A 260 -28.96 -4.06 -34.40
N GLU A 261 -29.87 -3.48 -33.62
CA GLU A 261 -30.15 -3.89 -32.23
C GLU A 261 -30.68 -5.33 -32.14
N GLU A 262 -31.55 -5.74 -33.07
CA GLU A 262 -32.13 -7.09 -33.07
C GLU A 262 -31.09 -8.12 -33.45
N LYS A 263 -30.19 -7.78 -34.39
CA LYS A 263 -29.07 -8.65 -34.75
C LYS A 263 -28.11 -8.82 -33.57
N VAL A 264 -27.72 -7.73 -32.91
CA VAL A 264 -26.85 -7.78 -31.72
C VAL A 264 -27.51 -8.60 -30.62
N LYS A 265 -28.80 -8.42 -30.39
CA LYS A 265 -29.58 -9.18 -29.39
C LYS A 265 -29.53 -10.68 -29.67
N GLN A 266 -29.79 -11.09 -30.91
CA GLN A 266 -29.78 -12.49 -31.32
C GLN A 266 -28.38 -13.12 -31.22
N GLU A 267 -27.34 -12.41 -31.66
CA GLU A 267 -25.97 -12.93 -31.66
C GLU A 267 -25.35 -13.01 -30.26
N THR A 268 -25.78 -12.14 -29.34
CA THR A 268 -25.26 -12.10 -27.94
C THR A 268 -26.12 -12.85 -26.94
N ASN A 269 -27.34 -13.25 -27.32
CA ASN A 269 -28.35 -13.81 -26.43
C ASN A 269 -28.75 -12.87 -25.26
N ALA A 270 -28.54 -11.56 -25.40
CA ALA A 270 -28.97 -10.58 -24.40
C ALA A 270 -30.51 -10.47 -24.35
N GLN A 271 -31.05 -10.24 -23.17
CA GLN A 271 -32.49 -10.07 -22.97
C GLN A 271 -32.97 -8.73 -23.52
N GLU A 272 -32.13 -7.70 -23.44
CA GLU A 272 -32.43 -6.36 -23.94
C GLU A 272 -31.22 -5.70 -24.63
N VAL A 273 -31.45 -5.01 -25.75
CA VAL A 273 -30.45 -4.18 -26.43
C VAL A 273 -31.08 -2.82 -26.70
N ILE A 274 -30.43 -1.75 -26.25
CA ILE A 274 -30.94 -0.38 -26.30
C ILE A 274 -29.91 0.51 -26.97
N ARG A 275 -30.27 1.17 -28.07
CA ARG A 275 -29.39 2.15 -28.71
C ARG A 275 -29.26 3.43 -27.89
N LEU A 276 -28.02 3.93 -27.78
CA LEU A 276 -27.70 5.25 -27.24
C LEU A 276 -26.85 6.05 -28.22
N PRO A 277 -26.86 7.40 -28.14
CA PRO A 277 -25.87 8.23 -28.80
C PRO A 277 -24.44 7.84 -28.35
N ASN A 278 -23.48 7.95 -29.28
CA ASN A 278 -22.06 7.74 -28.98
C ASN A 278 -21.47 8.94 -28.23
N VAL A 279 -21.93 9.15 -27.00
CA VAL A 279 -21.53 10.23 -26.10
C VAL A 279 -21.08 9.64 -24.76
N GLY A 280 -20.02 10.16 -24.16
CA GLY A 280 -19.59 9.87 -22.80
C GLY A 280 -19.17 8.43 -22.48
N ARG A 281 -18.97 7.59 -23.50
CA ARG A 281 -18.51 6.19 -23.40
C ARG A 281 -19.30 5.36 -22.36
N GLU A 282 -18.62 4.43 -21.68
CA GLU A 282 -19.20 3.60 -20.63
C GLU A 282 -19.73 4.41 -19.44
N ALA A 283 -19.08 5.52 -19.07
CA ALA A 283 -19.51 6.34 -17.93
C ALA A 283 -20.91 6.91 -18.14
N GLU A 284 -21.18 7.50 -19.32
CA GLU A 284 -22.52 7.99 -19.64
C GLU A 284 -23.52 6.85 -19.74
N THR A 285 -23.13 5.69 -20.26
CA THR A 285 -24.00 4.51 -20.32
C THR A 285 -24.52 4.13 -18.93
N TYR A 286 -23.61 4.06 -17.95
CA TYR A 286 -23.96 3.65 -16.59
C TYR A 286 -24.78 4.72 -15.87
N LEU A 287 -24.41 5.99 -16.01
CA LEU A 287 -25.19 7.09 -15.44
C LEU A 287 -26.58 7.19 -16.08
N ASN A 288 -26.68 7.00 -17.40
CA ASN A 288 -27.94 6.95 -18.13
C ASN A 288 -28.83 5.81 -17.62
N HIS A 289 -28.26 4.62 -17.41
CA HIS A 289 -28.99 3.49 -16.83
C HIS A 289 -29.50 3.84 -15.42
N ILE A 290 -28.62 4.34 -14.54
CA ILE A 290 -28.96 4.71 -13.16
C ILE A 290 -30.10 5.74 -13.14
N VAL A 291 -29.97 6.83 -13.91
CA VAL A 291 -30.92 7.96 -13.91
C VAL A 291 -32.25 7.55 -14.53
N ASN A 292 -32.25 6.87 -15.67
CA ASN A 292 -33.49 6.55 -16.39
C ASN A 292 -34.21 5.31 -15.86
N ARG A 293 -33.50 4.40 -15.18
CA ARG A 293 -34.09 3.23 -14.51
C ARG A 293 -34.19 3.39 -13.00
N TRP A 294 -34.07 4.62 -12.47
CA TRP A 294 -34.03 4.89 -11.03
C TRP A 294 -35.05 4.11 -10.20
N ASP A 295 -36.30 4.01 -10.69
CA ASP A 295 -37.39 3.32 -9.99
C ASP A 295 -37.53 1.84 -10.33
N SER A 296 -36.73 1.34 -11.28
CA SER A 296 -36.74 -0.04 -11.78
C SER A 296 -35.35 -0.69 -11.83
N LEU A 297 -34.38 -0.19 -11.05
CA LEU A 297 -33.05 -0.79 -10.90
C LEU A 297 -33.15 -2.21 -10.33
N ALA A 298 -32.38 -3.15 -10.88
CA ALA A 298 -32.22 -4.46 -10.25
C ALA A 298 -31.64 -4.34 -8.84
N GLU A 299 -31.90 -5.32 -7.96
CA GLU A 299 -31.35 -5.30 -6.59
C GLU A 299 -29.82 -5.15 -6.61
N ARG A 300 -29.16 -5.85 -7.54
CA ARG A 300 -27.74 -5.68 -7.89
C ARG A 300 -27.56 -5.53 -9.38
N THR A 301 -26.66 -4.63 -9.76
CA THR A 301 -26.26 -4.41 -11.14
C THR A 301 -24.76 -4.59 -11.28
N VAL A 302 -24.34 -5.39 -12.26
CA VAL A 302 -22.95 -5.56 -12.70
C VAL A 302 -22.75 -4.68 -13.93
N PHE A 303 -21.96 -3.62 -13.80
CA PHE A 303 -21.64 -2.72 -14.90
C PHE A 303 -20.32 -3.13 -15.56
N LEU A 304 -20.35 -3.36 -16.88
CA LEU A 304 -19.20 -3.83 -17.67
C LEU A 304 -19.10 -3.13 -19.02
N GLN A 305 -17.87 -3.04 -19.52
CA GLN A 305 -17.60 -2.78 -20.93
C GLN A 305 -17.72 -4.09 -21.71
N ALA A 306 -18.09 -3.99 -22.99
CA ALA A 306 -18.21 -5.14 -23.90
C ALA A 306 -16.86 -5.87 -24.12
N ASP A 307 -15.72 -5.19 -23.93
CA ASP A 307 -14.39 -5.80 -23.84
C ASP A 307 -13.88 -5.67 -22.40
N VAL A 308 -13.97 -6.77 -21.63
CA VAL A 308 -13.53 -6.77 -20.23
C VAL A 308 -12.02 -6.61 -20.17
N HIS A 309 -11.58 -5.62 -19.40
CA HIS A 309 -10.17 -5.41 -19.16
C HIS A 309 -9.56 -6.51 -18.30
N ASN A 310 -8.43 -7.05 -18.76
CA ASN A 310 -7.64 -8.06 -18.05
C ASN A 310 -8.48 -9.33 -17.72
N PRO A 311 -9.02 -10.02 -18.74
CA PRO A 311 -9.97 -11.13 -18.54
C PRO A 311 -9.37 -12.27 -17.70
N ARG A 312 -8.04 -12.49 -17.82
CA ARG A 312 -7.31 -13.50 -17.05
C ARG A 312 -7.44 -13.28 -15.54
N GLU A 313 -7.41 -12.03 -15.09
CA GLU A 313 -7.52 -11.66 -13.68
C GLU A 313 -8.97 -11.39 -13.28
N PHE A 314 -9.80 -10.88 -14.20
CA PHE A 314 -11.18 -10.52 -13.95
C PHE A 314 -12.04 -11.70 -13.48
N TYR A 315 -12.14 -12.76 -14.28
CA TYR A 315 -13.08 -13.86 -13.98
C TYR A 315 -12.77 -14.54 -12.64
N PRO A 316 -11.51 -14.91 -12.32
CA PRO A 316 -11.19 -15.49 -11.02
C PRO A 316 -11.46 -14.53 -9.86
N PHE A 317 -11.23 -13.23 -10.05
CA PHE A 317 -11.52 -12.23 -9.02
C PHE A 317 -13.01 -12.08 -8.79
N PHE A 318 -13.80 -11.97 -9.87
CA PHE A 318 -15.25 -11.88 -9.79
C PHE A 318 -15.85 -13.11 -9.10
N GLU A 319 -15.52 -14.31 -9.56
CA GLU A 319 -16.00 -15.57 -8.98
C GLU A 319 -15.63 -15.68 -7.49
N GLN A 320 -14.42 -15.27 -7.13
CA GLN A 320 -13.94 -15.36 -5.76
C GLN A 320 -14.65 -14.39 -4.81
N TYR A 321 -14.87 -13.14 -5.22
CA TYR A 321 -15.28 -12.07 -4.32
C TYR A 321 -16.77 -11.71 -4.40
N PHE A 322 -17.38 -11.78 -5.58
CA PHE A 322 -18.80 -11.45 -5.72
C PHE A 322 -19.66 -12.45 -4.95
N ARG A 323 -20.62 -11.95 -4.17
CA ARG A 323 -21.63 -12.72 -3.47
C ARG A 323 -22.98 -12.11 -3.77
N VAL A 324 -23.79 -12.83 -4.53
CA VAL A 324 -25.10 -12.37 -5.02
C VAL A 324 -26.00 -11.82 -3.93
N ASN A 325 -25.90 -12.34 -2.70
CA ASN A 325 -26.73 -11.91 -1.56
C ASN A 325 -25.96 -11.07 -0.54
N GLN A 326 -24.73 -10.61 -0.77
CA GLN A 326 -23.99 -9.87 0.28
C GLN A 326 -23.29 -8.64 -0.28
N THR A 327 -22.79 -8.72 -1.50
CA THR A 327 -22.06 -7.64 -2.14
C THR A 327 -22.97 -6.41 -2.26
N GLY A 328 -22.57 -5.34 -1.58
CA GLY A 328 -23.16 -4.02 -1.71
C GLY A 328 -22.48 -3.25 -2.84
N PHE A 329 -21.16 -3.16 -2.79
CA PHE A 329 -20.34 -2.62 -3.86
C PHE A 329 -19.02 -3.38 -3.98
N LEU A 330 -18.63 -3.75 -5.21
CA LEU A 330 -17.37 -4.42 -5.54
C LEU A 330 -16.75 -3.75 -6.77
N ASN A 331 -15.61 -3.08 -6.61
CA ASN A 331 -14.81 -2.60 -7.73
C ASN A 331 -14.08 -3.79 -8.38
N LEU A 332 -14.25 -3.95 -9.69
CA LEU A 332 -13.63 -5.04 -10.46
C LEU A 332 -12.37 -4.58 -11.21
N GLY A 333 -11.97 -3.33 -11.04
CA GLY A 333 -10.72 -2.78 -11.56
C GLY A 333 -9.53 -2.95 -10.62
N TRP A 334 -8.48 -2.16 -10.85
CA TRP A 334 -7.32 -2.14 -9.96
C TRP A 334 -7.69 -1.58 -8.59
N VAL A 335 -7.25 -2.29 -7.55
CA VAL A 335 -7.48 -1.95 -6.14
C VAL A 335 -6.29 -1.21 -5.52
N GLY A 336 -6.52 -0.58 -4.36
CA GLY A 336 -5.44 -0.06 -3.52
C GLY A 336 -4.90 1.32 -3.90
N LYS A 337 -5.59 2.05 -4.78
CA LYS A 337 -5.20 3.43 -5.16
C LYS A 337 -5.98 4.43 -4.33
N ILE A 338 -5.26 5.17 -3.50
CA ILE A 338 -5.84 6.19 -2.63
C ILE A 338 -5.20 7.53 -2.98
N CYS A 339 -6.01 8.57 -3.01
CA CYS A 339 -5.56 9.95 -3.14
C CYS A 339 -5.99 10.76 -1.89
N ASN A 340 -5.37 11.92 -1.66
CA ASN A 340 -5.77 12.82 -0.58
C ASN A 340 -6.79 13.84 -1.11
N ALA A 341 -7.66 14.36 -0.24
CA ALA A 341 -8.71 15.30 -0.69
C ALA A 341 -8.17 16.60 -1.30
N ASP A 342 -7.12 17.18 -0.72
CA ASP A 342 -6.55 18.45 -1.18
C ASP A 342 -5.70 18.34 -2.46
N ASN A 343 -5.27 17.12 -2.81
CA ASN A 343 -4.35 16.87 -3.93
C ASN A 343 -4.62 15.47 -4.49
N CYS A 344 -5.83 15.29 -5.02
CA CYS A 344 -6.26 13.99 -5.49
C CYS A 344 -5.75 13.72 -6.91
N GLY A 345 -4.86 12.76 -7.05
CA GLY A 345 -4.36 12.34 -8.36
C GLY A 345 -3.81 10.93 -8.36
N ASP A 346 -3.40 10.47 -9.54
CA ASP A 346 -2.83 9.14 -9.73
C ASP A 346 -1.50 9.14 -10.49
N ARG A 347 -0.85 7.98 -10.50
CA ARG A 347 0.45 7.78 -11.16
C ARG A 347 0.39 7.86 -12.69
N TYR A 348 -0.80 7.92 -13.28
CA TYR A 348 -1.01 8.02 -14.72
C TYR A 348 -1.19 9.46 -15.18
N GLY A 349 -1.01 10.43 -14.27
CA GLY A 349 -1.09 11.85 -14.57
C GLY A 349 -2.51 12.41 -14.55
N TRP A 350 -3.49 11.65 -14.04
CA TRP A 350 -4.80 12.21 -13.75
C TRP A 350 -4.77 12.94 -12.40
N GLN A 351 -5.44 14.09 -12.33
CA GLN A 351 -5.54 14.95 -11.15
C GLN A 351 -6.96 15.56 -11.09
N ASP A 352 -7.54 15.63 -9.90
CA ASP A 352 -8.75 16.40 -9.61
C ASP A 352 -8.37 17.88 -9.43
N GLU A 353 -8.57 18.65 -10.48
CA GLU A 353 -8.25 20.08 -10.55
C GLU A 353 -9.42 20.96 -10.09
N THR A 354 -10.61 20.38 -10.00
CA THR A 354 -11.85 21.11 -9.69
C THR A 354 -12.33 20.88 -8.27
N SER A 355 -11.63 20.05 -7.49
CA SER A 355 -12.06 19.62 -6.16
C SER A 355 -13.42 18.91 -6.21
N LEU A 356 -13.68 18.18 -7.30
CA LEU A 356 -14.93 17.46 -7.50
C LEU A 356 -15.14 16.37 -6.44
N PHE A 357 -14.09 15.65 -6.05
CA PHE A 357 -14.20 14.59 -5.05
C PHE A 357 -14.70 15.10 -3.68
N PRO A 358 -14.07 16.12 -3.06
CA PRO A 358 -14.58 16.69 -1.82
C PRO A 358 -15.94 17.37 -1.98
N GLU A 359 -16.24 17.98 -3.14
CA GLU A 359 -17.57 18.55 -3.41
C GLU A 359 -18.66 17.46 -3.38
N ILE A 360 -18.46 16.36 -4.12
CA ILE A 360 -19.40 15.25 -4.19
C ILE A 360 -19.55 14.58 -2.82
N GLN A 361 -18.46 14.40 -2.08
CA GLN A 361 -18.54 13.89 -0.71
C GLN A 361 -19.42 14.75 0.19
N SER A 362 -19.21 16.07 0.18
CA SER A 362 -20.00 17.02 0.96
C SER A 362 -21.49 16.98 0.59
N ARG A 363 -21.81 16.73 -0.68
CA ARG A 363 -23.19 16.50 -1.15
C ARG A 363 -23.79 15.17 -0.68
N ILE A 364 -22.97 14.13 -0.48
CA ILE A 364 -23.42 12.81 -0.05
C ILE A 364 -23.74 12.79 1.45
N ASP A 365 -22.80 13.23 2.30
CA ASP A 365 -22.92 13.03 3.76
C ASP A 365 -22.52 14.25 4.61
N HIS A 366 -22.33 15.43 3.99
CA HIS A 366 -21.90 16.65 4.65
C HIS A 366 -20.59 16.53 5.45
N SER A 367 -19.75 15.53 5.10
CA SER A 367 -18.45 15.32 5.72
C SER A 367 -17.32 15.78 4.82
N THR A 368 -16.14 15.96 5.42
CA THR A 368 -14.86 16.11 4.72
C THR A 368 -13.92 15.02 5.22
N ARG A 369 -13.41 14.19 4.33
CA ARG A 369 -12.46 13.13 4.66
C ARG A 369 -11.12 13.38 3.99
N ASP A 370 -10.05 12.94 4.64
CA ASP A 370 -8.68 13.22 4.20
C ASP A 370 -8.25 12.41 2.97
N GLY A 371 -9.03 11.42 2.51
CA GLY A 371 -8.68 10.63 1.34
C GLY A 371 -9.80 9.80 0.74
N PHE A 372 -9.58 9.44 -0.52
CA PHE A 372 -10.53 8.71 -1.36
C PHE A 372 -9.89 7.47 -1.96
N LEU A 373 -10.66 6.37 -2.00
CA LEU A 373 -10.27 5.17 -2.73
C LEU A 373 -10.67 5.34 -4.20
N LEU A 374 -9.72 5.36 -5.11
CA LEU A 374 -9.97 5.50 -6.54
C LEU A 374 -10.38 4.16 -7.16
N SER A 375 -11.33 4.22 -8.09
CA SER A 375 -11.71 3.10 -8.97
C SER A 375 -10.95 3.17 -10.30
N TYR A 376 -10.92 2.05 -11.03
CA TYR A 376 -10.29 1.94 -12.35
C TYR A 376 -11.11 1.03 -13.24
N LYS A 377 -10.91 1.11 -14.55
CA LYS A 377 -11.51 0.24 -15.59
C LYS A 377 -13.02 0.37 -15.79
N GLY A 378 -13.74 1.13 -14.95
CA GLY A 378 -15.19 1.31 -15.12
C GLY A 378 -15.97 -0.01 -15.09
N GLN A 379 -15.54 -0.97 -14.27
CA GLN A 379 -16.21 -2.26 -14.09
C GLN A 379 -16.44 -2.50 -12.61
N PHE A 380 -17.69 -2.70 -12.20
CA PHE A 380 -18.07 -2.83 -10.80
C PHE A 380 -19.43 -3.48 -10.62
N VAL A 381 -19.68 -3.97 -9.40
CA VAL A 381 -21.00 -4.41 -8.94
C VAL A 381 -21.51 -3.39 -7.92
N VAL A 382 -22.79 -3.08 -7.95
CA VAL A 382 -23.43 -2.20 -6.97
C VAL A 382 -24.88 -2.58 -6.71
N THR A 383 -25.37 -2.38 -5.49
CA THR A 383 -26.79 -2.54 -5.14
C THR A 383 -27.61 -1.30 -5.49
N ALA A 384 -28.89 -1.50 -5.82
CA ALA A 384 -29.84 -0.39 -5.92
C ALA A 384 -29.95 0.39 -4.60
N ALA A 385 -29.79 -0.28 -3.44
CA ALA A 385 -29.80 0.37 -2.13
C ALA A 385 -28.69 1.42 -2.00
N ARG A 386 -27.48 1.16 -2.54
CA ARG A 386 -26.37 2.12 -2.56
C ARG A 386 -26.56 3.22 -3.59
N ILE A 387 -27.01 2.87 -4.80
CA ILE A 387 -27.32 3.85 -5.86
C ILE A 387 -28.35 4.86 -5.32
N ARG A 388 -29.45 4.35 -4.78
CA ARG A 388 -30.57 5.17 -4.28
C ARG A 388 -30.33 5.76 -2.89
N GLY A 389 -29.24 5.38 -2.24
CA GLY A 389 -28.83 5.90 -0.94
C GLY A 389 -28.37 7.35 -0.98
N ILE A 390 -28.03 7.87 -2.17
CA ILE A 390 -27.68 9.27 -2.41
C ILE A 390 -28.67 9.92 -3.38
N ASP A 391 -28.66 11.25 -3.48
CA ASP A 391 -29.59 11.98 -4.33
C ASP A 391 -29.38 11.64 -5.83
N LYS A 392 -30.47 11.32 -6.53
CA LYS A 392 -30.50 11.11 -7.98
C LYS A 392 -29.85 12.27 -8.75
N ALA A 393 -30.02 13.49 -8.27
CA ALA A 393 -29.45 14.69 -8.88
C ALA A 393 -27.92 14.64 -8.98
N ILE A 394 -27.23 13.95 -8.07
CA ILE A 394 -25.77 13.78 -8.16
C ILE A 394 -25.40 13.01 -9.43
N TYR A 395 -26.12 11.92 -9.74
CA TYR A 395 -25.88 11.14 -10.95
C TYR A 395 -26.27 11.90 -12.21
N ASP A 396 -27.38 12.64 -12.17
CA ASP A 396 -27.82 13.45 -13.32
C ASP A 396 -26.83 14.58 -13.61
N ASP A 397 -26.37 15.32 -12.59
CA ASP A 397 -25.36 16.38 -12.75
C ASP A 397 -24.07 15.83 -13.38
N LEU A 398 -23.54 14.71 -12.86
CA LEU A 398 -22.35 14.06 -13.42
C LEU A 398 -22.58 13.60 -14.86
N ARG A 399 -23.81 13.19 -15.20
CA ARG A 399 -24.18 12.82 -16.56
C ARG A 399 -24.20 14.05 -17.46
N GLN A 400 -24.76 15.17 -16.99
CA GLN A 400 -24.79 16.43 -17.75
C GLN A 400 -23.39 16.91 -18.10
N LEU A 401 -22.42 16.73 -17.20
CA LEU A 401 -21.02 17.05 -17.50
C LEU A 401 -20.44 16.27 -18.69
N LEU A 402 -20.96 15.08 -19.00
CA LEU A 402 -20.54 14.26 -20.14
C LEU A 402 -21.32 14.55 -21.43
N VAL A 403 -22.56 15.03 -21.33
CA VAL A 403 -23.48 15.14 -22.49
C VAL A 403 -23.71 16.57 -22.97
N ASP A 404 -23.51 17.57 -22.11
CA ASP A 404 -23.57 18.98 -22.51
C ASP A 404 -22.20 19.42 -23.05
N GLU A 405 -22.12 19.64 -24.35
CA GLU A 405 -20.91 20.14 -25.03
C GLU A 405 -20.41 21.48 -24.47
N ASN A 406 -21.30 22.26 -23.83
CA ASN A 406 -20.95 23.55 -23.22
C ASN A 406 -20.54 23.43 -21.74
N SER A 407 -20.49 22.22 -21.19
CA SER A 407 -20.10 22.03 -19.79
C SER A 407 -18.64 22.44 -19.56
N TRP A 408 -18.31 22.81 -18.32
CA TRP A 408 -16.93 23.10 -17.94
C TRP A 408 -15.99 21.91 -18.18
N ALA A 409 -16.52 20.69 -18.22
CA ALA A 409 -15.75 19.46 -18.38
C ALA A 409 -15.24 19.23 -19.81
N HIS A 410 -15.74 20.02 -20.78
CA HIS A 410 -15.34 20.03 -22.19
C HIS A 410 -14.56 21.28 -22.59
N THR A 411 -14.21 22.14 -21.64
CA THR A 411 -13.60 23.46 -21.91
C THR A 411 -12.35 23.70 -21.07
N GLU A 412 -11.55 24.68 -21.49
CA GLU A 412 -10.43 25.17 -20.68
C GLU A 412 -10.93 25.98 -19.47
N PRO A 413 -10.27 25.92 -18.30
CA PRO A 413 -8.93 25.36 -18.06
C PRO A 413 -8.90 23.87 -17.67
N TYR A 414 -10.05 23.19 -17.65
CA TYR A 414 -10.13 21.80 -17.17
C TYR A 414 -9.35 20.83 -18.07
N LEU A 415 -9.41 21.02 -19.39
CA LEU A 415 -8.75 20.15 -20.36
C LEU A 415 -7.22 20.24 -20.30
N GLN A 416 -6.64 21.42 -20.02
CA GLN A 416 -5.19 21.63 -20.00
C GLN A 416 -4.50 21.16 -21.29
N GLY A 417 -5.11 21.43 -22.45
CA GLY A 417 -4.63 21.00 -23.76
C GLY A 417 -4.77 19.50 -24.05
N ARG A 418 -5.45 18.72 -23.19
CA ARG A 418 -5.74 17.30 -23.42
C ARG A 418 -6.85 17.15 -24.47
N GLN A 419 -6.80 16.05 -25.22
CA GLN A 419 -7.81 15.76 -26.24
C GLN A 419 -9.17 15.45 -25.59
N ASP A 420 -10.21 16.08 -26.12
CA ASP A 420 -11.59 15.90 -25.70
C ASP A 420 -12.51 15.70 -26.92
N SER A 421 -13.59 14.94 -26.73
CA SER A 421 -14.71 14.86 -27.68
C SER A 421 -15.95 14.35 -26.97
N MET A 422 -17.14 14.61 -27.50
CA MET A 422 -18.37 14.06 -26.92
C MET A 422 -18.36 12.54 -26.82
N SER A 423 -17.76 11.83 -27.80
CA SER A 423 -17.66 10.37 -27.78
C SER A 423 -16.57 9.81 -26.86
N GLN A 424 -15.58 10.61 -26.49
CA GLN A 424 -14.46 10.26 -25.63
C GLN A 424 -14.08 11.48 -24.80
N PRO A 425 -14.92 11.86 -23.83
CA PRO A 425 -14.65 13.04 -23.04
C PRO A 425 -13.52 12.78 -22.07
N PHE A 426 -12.68 13.80 -21.84
CA PHE A 426 -11.63 13.73 -20.85
C PHE A 426 -12.20 13.50 -19.45
N PHE A 427 -13.39 14.04 -19.17
CA PHE A 427 -14.13 13.78 -17.93
C PHE A 427 -14.46 12.31 -17.68
N GLY A 428 -14.48 11.46 -18.72
CA GLY A 428 -14.60 10.01 -18.56
C GLY A 428 -13.51 9.40 -17.69
N TYR A 429 -12.28 9.96 -17.73
CA TYR A 429 -11.21 9.53 -16.82
C TYR A 429 -11.54 9.86 -15.37
N THR A 430 -12.13 11.02 -15.08
CA THR A 430 -12.57 11.39 -13.73
C THR A 430 -13.67 10.47 -13.23
N MET A 431 -14.66 10.17 -14.08
CA MET A 431 -15.72 9.20 -13.76
C MET A 431 -15.16 7.81 -13.45
N GLU A 432 -14.16 7.34 -14.19
CA GLU A 432 -13.50 6.06 -13.88
C GLU A 432 -12.96 6.01 -12.44
N ARG A 433 -12.50 7.13 -11.87
CA ARG A 433 -11.90 7.20 -10.52
C ARG A 433 -12.91 7.33 -9.38
N ILE A 434 -14.13 7.81 -9.64
CA ILE A 434 -15.05 8.29 -8.58
C ILE A 434 -16.05 7.24 -8.08
N TRP A 435 -16.19 6.07 -8.73
CA TRP A 435 -17.24 5.11 -8.41
C TRP A 435 -17.25 4.64 -6.95
N ASN A 436 -16.08 4.42 -6.33
CA ASN A 436 -16.01 4.05 -4.91
C ASN A 436 -16.54 5.15 -3.97
N LEU A 437 -16.44 6.43 -4.37
CA LEU A 437 -16.99 7.54 -3.60
C LEU A 437 -18.52 7.55 -3.74
N LEU A 438 -19.02 7.51 -4.98
CA LEU A 438 -20.47 7.53 -5.26
C LEU A 438 -21.22 6.38 -4.57
N PHE A 439 -20.61 5.19 -4.53
CA PHE A 439 -21.22 4.02 -3.92
C PHE A 439 -20.73 3.76 -2.50
N GLN A 440 -20.13 4.79 -1.88
CA GLN A 440 -19.86 4.84 -0.45
C GLN A 440 -19.00 3.65 0.02
N CYS A 441 -18.02 3.28 -0.81
CA CYS A 441 -17.05 2.22 -0.57
C CYS A 441 -15.62 2.74 -0.65
N SER A 442 -15.36 3.87 0.01
CA SER A 442 -14.03 4.46 0.14
C SER A 442 -13.36 4.11 1.47
N ASP A 443 -13.50 2.84 1.88
CA ASP A 443 -12.93 2.33 3.13
C ASP A 443 -11.43 2.07 2.97
N MET A 444 -10.67 2.53 3.94
CA MET A 444 -9.24 2.35 4.01
C MET A 444 -8.86 0.91 4.43
N ASP A 445 -9.76 0.08 4.91
CA ASP A 445 -9.43 -1.35 4.99
C ASP A 445 -9.44 -2.01 3.60
N VAL A 446 -10.31 -1.58 2.68
CA VAL A 446 -10.42 -2.18 1.34
C VAL A 446 -9.16 -1.93 0.52
N ALA A 447 -8.64 -0.70 0.51
CA ALA A 447 -7.45 -0.41 -0.29
C ALA A 447 -6.18 -1.11 0.21
N TRP A 448 -6.12 -1.49 1.49
CA TRP A 448 -4.93 -2.04 2.13
C TRP A 448 -4.97 -3.56 2.25
N ARG A 449 -6.16 -4.12 2.43
CA ARG A 449 -6.32 -5.56 2.65
C ARG A 449 -6.56 -6.31 1.36
N CYS A 450 -7.22 -5.70 0.38
CA CYS A 450 -7.50 -6.35 -0.89
C CYS A 450 -6.20 -6.74 -1.61
N PRO A 451 -6.01 -8.04 -1.96
CA PRO A 451 -4.88 -8.47 -2.78
C PRO A 451 -4.88 -7.78 -4.15
N THR A 452 -3.71 -7.73 -4.78
CA THR A 452 -3.63 -7.31 -6.19
C THR A 452 -4.39 -8.31 -7.06
N LEU A 453 -4.98 -7.82 -8.16
CA LEU A 453 -5.66 -8.67 -9.14
C LEU A 453 -4.80 -9.86 -9.60
N LEU A 454 -3.49 -9.64 -9.77
CA LEU A 454 -2.53 -10.68 -10.14
C LEU A 454 -2.41 -11.79 -9.09
N SER A 455 -2.40 -11.42 -7.80
CA SER A 455 -2.31 -12.40 -6.72
C SER A 455 -3.63 -13.12 -6.48
N GLY A 456 -4.76 -12.45 -6.69
CA GLY A 456 -6.12 -12.96 -6.51
C GLY A 456 -6.51 -13.27 -5.06
N ARG A 457 -5.57 -13.71 -4.22
CA ARG A 457 -5.77 -14.10 -2.82
C ARG A 457 -4.65 -13.56 -1.94
N ARG A 458 -5.00 -13.28 -0.69
CA ARG A 458 -4.05 -12.99 0.40
C ARG A 458 -4.21 -14.06 1.47
N PRO A 459 -3.14 -14.76 1.89
CA PRO A 459 -3.21 -15.65 3.04
C PRO A 459 -3.68 -14.90 4.29
N GLY A 460 -4.74 -15.41 4.93
CA GLY A 460 -5.38 -14.77 6.09
C GLY A 460 -6.28 -13.56 5.74
N GLY A 461 -6.50 -13.28 4.46
CA GLY A 461 -7.47 -12.29 4.00
C GLY A 461 -8.89 -12.84 3.95
N SER A 462 -9.86 -11.93 3.96
CA SER A 462 -11.29 -12.24 3.88
C SER A 462 -11.90 -11.70 2.57
N ILE A 463 -13.07 -12.19 2.20
CA ILE A 463 -13.82 -11.61 1.06
C ILE A 463 -14.26 -10.15 1.33
N ALA A 464 -14.35 -9.75 2.61
CA ALA A 464 -14.66 -8.38 3.02
C ALA A 464 -13.52 -7.41 2.70
N ASP A 465 -12.32 -7.92 2.44
CA ASP A 465 -11.13 -7.09 2.23
C ASP A 465 -11.15 -6.34 0.89
N CYS A 466 -12.04 -6.71 -0.05
CA CYS A 466 -12.08 -6.15 -1.41
C CYS A 466 -13.39 -5.44 -1.76
N GLN A 467 -14.36 -5.40 -0.86
CA GLN A 467 -15.71 -4.94 -1.17
C GLN A 467 -16.39 -4.35 0.05
N CYS A 468 -17.47 -3.63 -0.18
CA CYS A 468 -18.36 -3.18 0.88
C CYS A 468 -19.64 -4.00 0.84
N PHE A 469 -19.98 -4.64 1.95
CA PHE A 469 -21.24 -5.36 2.12
C PHE A 469 -22.36 -4.43 2.56
N ASP A 470 -23.59 -4.82 2.24
CA ASP A 470 -24.79 -4.17 2.80
C ASP A 470 -25.32 -5.05 3.92
N MET A 471 -25.38 -4.50 5.14
CA MET A 471 -25.60 -5.28 6.37
C MET A 471 -26.93 -6.05 6.42
N ARG A 472 -27.92 -5.69 5.60
CA ARG A 472 -29.26 -6.29 5.64
C ARG A 472 -29.38 -7.71 5.08
N LEU A 473 -28.28 -8.34 4.64
CA LEU A 473 -28.31 -9.70 4.09
C LEU A 473 -27.44 -10.71 4.86
N MET A 474 -26.85 -10.28 5.96
CA MET A 474 -26.14 -11.19 6.88
C MET A 474 -27.06 -11.71 7.99
N ASP A 475 -28.21 -11.07 8.21
CA ASP A 475 -29.14 -11.40 9.30
C ASP A 475 -30.19 -12.47 8.93
N ASP A 476 -30.26 -12.87 7.66
CA ASP A 476 -31.18 -13.92 7.14
C ASP A 476 -30.48 -15.28 6.89
N VAL A 477 -29.31 -15.53 7.52
CA VAL A 477 -28.61 -16.84 7.48
C VAL A 477 -28.51 -17.49 8.85
#